data_AF-A0A0M4FF68-F1
#
_entry.id   AF-A0A0M4FF68-F1
#
_cell.length_a   1.000
_cell.length_b   1.000
_cell.length_c   1.000
_cell.angle_alpha   90.00
_cell.angle_beta   90.00
_cell.angle_gamma   90.00
#
_symmetry.space_group_name_H-M   'P 1'
#
loop_
_entity.id
_entity.type
_entity.pdbx_description
1 polymer ?
#
loop_
_entity_poly.entity_id
_entity_poly.type
_entity_poly.pdbx_seq_one_letter_code
_entity_poly.pdbx_strand_id
1 'polypeptide(L)'
;MSNLAYNVEKQQERSQQYEQTVVIKRRASITLGEKVLIVLFVLAVLSVSIFIINKAFAAYETNLEVQKLEELVSTESIEIEDLETERKDLMMPERIMKIAKKHGLNLQDKKVKNVRD
;
A
#
# COMPACT_ATOMS: atom_id res chain seq x y z
N MET A 1 -61.12 -43.97 -84.11
CA MET A 1 -59.80 -44.14 -83.47
C MET A 1 -59.49 -42.85 -82.74
N SER A 2 -59.98 -42.70 -81.50
CA SER A 2 -59.22 -42.92 -80.26
C SER A 2 -57.75 -42.51 -80.36
N ASN A 3 -57.44 -41.33 -79.84
CA ASN A 3 -56.14 -41.06 -79.25
C ASN A 3 -56.31 -40.05 -78.11
N LEU A 4 -56.37 -40.65 -76.91
CA LEU A 4 -55.67 -40.23 -75.70
C LEU A 4 -55.99 -38.82 -75.16
N ALA A 5 -56.97 -38.81 -74.28
CA ALA A 5 -57.04 -37.87 -73.17
C ALA A 5 -55.74 -37.94 -72.34
N TYR A 6 -55.09 -36.79 -72.17
CA TYR A 6 -54.08 -36.60 -71.14
C TYR A 6 -54.39 -35.29 -70.42
N ASN A 7 -55.27 -35.39 -69.43
CA ASN A 7 -55.36 -34.43 -68.34
C ASN A 7 -54.11 -34.61 -67.49
N VAL A 8 -53.25 -33.59 -67.45
CA VAL A 8 -52.20 -33.51 -66.44
C VAL A 8 -52.74 -32.67 -65.30
N GLU A 9 -53.55 -33.32 -64.46
CA GLU A 9 -53.50 -33.05 -63.03
C GLU A 9 -52.06 -33.33 -62.58
N LYS A 10 -51.20 -32.31 -62.65
CA LYS A 10 -50.03 -32.23 -61.79
C LYS A 10 -50.47 -31.60 -60.48
N GLN A 11 -51.41 -32.25 -59.81
CA GLN A 11 -51.58 -32.04 -58.39
C GLN A 11 -50.39 -32.69 -57.70
N GLN A 12 -49.75 -31.89 -56.85
CA GLN A 12 -48.85 -32.31 -55.79
C GLN A 12 -47.52 -32.91 -56.23
N GLU A 13 -46.53 -32.04 -56.34
CA GLU A 13 -45.63 -31.95 -55.20
C GLU A 13 -45.61 -30.50 -54.74
N ARG A 14 -46.31 -30.29 -53.63
CA ARG A 14 -46.11 -29.18 -52.71
C ARG A 14 -44.67 -29.32 -52.22
N SER A 15 -43.69 -28.92 -53.04
CA SER A 15 -42.32 -28.75 -52.60
C SER A 15 -42.40 -27.65 -51.56
N GLN A 16 -42.47 -28.11 -50.32
CA GLN A 16 -42.45 -27.32 -49.12
C GLN A 16 -41.38 -26.27 -49.34
N GLN A 17 -41.81 -25.03 -49.54
CA GLN A 17 -40.99 -23.90 -49.18
C GLN A 17 -40.74 -24.09 -47.69
N TYR A 18 -39.73 -24.89 -47.35
CA TYR A 18 -38.89 -24.56 -46.24
C TYR A 18 -38.25 -23.24 -46.66
N GLU A 19 -39.02 -22.15 -46.54
CA GLU A 19 -38.41 -20.89 -46.15
C GLU A 19 -37.63 -21.28 -44.92
N GLN A 20 -36.32 -21.47 -45.11
CA GLN A 20 -35.37 -21.50 -44.03
C GLN A 20 -35.73 -20.25 -43.25
N THR A 21 -36.39 -20.45 -42.11
CA THR A 21 -36.57 -19.39 -41.14
C THR A 21 -35.16 -19.11 -40.72
N VAL A 22 -34.53 -18.17 -41.42
CA VAL A 22 -33.24 -17.64 -41.06
C VAL A 22 -33.53 -17.11 -39.68
N VAL A 23 -33.14 -17.87 -38.66
CA VAL A 23 -33.26 -17.44 -37.28
C VAL A 23 -32.26 -16.31 -37.22
N ILE A 24 -32.72 -15.11 -37.54
CA ILE A 24 -31.96 -13.88 -37.45
C ILE A 24 -31.63 -13.82 -35.97
N LYS A 25 -30.42 -14.28 -35.62
CA LYS A 25 -29.86 -14.10 -34.28
C LYS A 25 -29.74 -12.60 -34.13
N ARG A 26 -30.81 -11.98 -33.61
CA ARG A 26 -30.83 -10.56 -33.27
C ARG A 26 -29.65 -10.38 -32.34
N ARG A 27 -28.62 -9.70 -32.83
CA ARG A 27 -27.43 -9.39 -32.01
C ARG A 27 -27.97 -8.70 -30.77
N ALA A 28 -27.73 -9.30 -29.60
CA ALA A 28 -28.10 -8.72 -28.32
C ALA A 28 -27.41 -7.36 -28.24
N SER A 29 -28.17 -6.33 -28.58
CA SER A 29 -27.66 -4.98 -28.73
C SER A 29 -27.67 -4.41 -27.33
N ILE A 30 -26.49 -4.32 -26.72
CA ILE A 30 -26.30 -3.71 -25.42
C ILE A 30 -27.00 -2.35 -25.43
N THR A 31 -27.98 -2.19 -24.54
CA THR A 31 -28.78 -0.97 -24.51
C THR A 31 -27.89 0.22 -24.12
N LEU A 32 -28.23 1.43 -24.56
CA LEU A 32 -27.42 2.62 -24.27
C LEU A 32 -27.19 2.81 -22.75
N GLY A 33 -28.19 2.50 -21.93
CA GLY A 33 -28.07 2.54 -20.47
C GLY A 33 -27.09 1.52 -19.91
N GLU A 34 -27.05 0.31 -20.46
CA GLU A 34 -26.14 -0.75 -20.02
C GLU A 34 -24.67 -0.41 -20.31
N LYS A 35 -24.37 0.26 -21.43
CA LYS A 35 -23.02 0.80 -21.69
C LYS A 35 -22.61 1.84 -20.65
N VAL A 36 -23.51 2.75 -20.27
CA VAL A 36 -23.24 3.77 -19.24
C VAL A 36 -23.00 3.13 -17.88
N LEU A 37 -23.79 2.11 -17.54
CA LEU A 37 -23.67 1.38 -16.28
C LEU A 37 -22.32 0.64 -16.19
N ILE A 38 -21.87 0.03 -17.29
CA ILE A 38 -20.54 -0.60 -17.37
C ILE A 38 -19.43 0.45 -17.19
N VAL A 39 -19.52 1.59 -17.86
CA VAL A 39 -18.51 2.67 -17.72
C VAL A 39 -18.46 3.19 -16.28
N LEU A 40 -19.61 3.43 -15.66
CA LEU A 40 -19.70 3.87 -14.27
C LEU A 40 -19.14 2.82 -13.31
N PHE A 41 -19.44 1.54 -13.54
CA PHE A 41 -18.92 0.44 -12.75
C PHE A 41 -17.39 0.36 -12.83
N VAL A 42 -16.82 0.48 -14.03
CA VAL A 42 -15.36 0.49 -14.21
C VAL A 42 -14.72 1.68 -13.48
N LEU A 43 -15.30 2.88 -13.58
CA LEU A 43 -14.83 4.05 -12.86
C LEU A 43 -14.92 3.88 -11.34
N ALA A 44 -16.00 3.27 -10.84
CA ALA A 44 -16.17 2.99 -9.42
C ALA A 44 -15.14 1.98 -8.91
N VAL A 45 -14.87 0.91 -9.67
CA VAL A 45 -13.83 -0.08 -9.30
C VAL A 45 -12.45 0.58 -9.28
N LEU A 46 -12.11 1.37 -10.31
CA LEU A 46 -10.83 2.08 -10.37
C LEU A 46 -10.64 3.05 -9.20
N SER A 47 -11.66 3.83 -8.84
CA SER A 47 -11.57 4.79 -7.74
C SER A 47 -11.35 4.08 -6.40
N VAL A 48 -12.04 2.96 -6.17
CA VAL A 48 -11.84 2.12 -4.97
C VAL A 48 -10.43 1.54 -4.93
N SER A 49 -9.91 1.03 -6.05
CA SER A 49 -8.53 0.54 -6.13
C SER A 49 -7.50 1.62 -5.79
N ILE A 50 -7.65 2.83 -6.35
CA ILE A 50 -6.77 3.97 -6.06
C ILE A 50 -6.87 4.35 -4.57
N PHE A 51 -8.06 4.35 -4.00
CA PHE A 51 -8.27 4.67 -2.58
C PHE A 51 -7.55 3.67 -1.66
N ILE A 52 -7.65 2.37 -1.96
CA ILE A 52 -6.97 1.31 -1.21
C ILE A 52 -5.44 1.50 -1.28
N ILE A 53 -4.90 1.74 -2.48
CA ILE A 53 -3.47 1.96 -2.68
C ILE A 53 -2.99 3.18 -1.89
N ASN A 54 -3.73 4.30 -1.94
CA ASN A 54 -3.38 5.51 -1.19
C ASN A 54 -3.39 5.29 0.32
N LYS A 55 -4.34 4.50 0.84
CA LYS A 55 -4.39 4.15 2.27
C LYS A 55 -3.26 3.20 2.67
N ALA A 56 -2.91 2.25 1.80
CA ALA A 56 -1.75 1.39 1.99
C ALA A 56 -0.43 2.19 1.97
N PHE A 57 -0.32 3.19 1.08
CA PHE A 57 0.82 4.09 1.01
C PHE A 57 0.93 5.00 2.24
N ALA A 58 -0.19 5.58 2.70
CA ALA A 58 -0.18 6.38 3.92
C ALA A 58 0.27 5.56 5.14
N ALA A 59 -0.12 4.27 5.22
CA ALA A 59 0.35 3.36 6.25
C ALA A 59 1.84 3.00 6.10
N TYR A 60 2.35 2.95 4.87
CA TYR A 60 3.76 2.64 4.61
C TYR A 60 4.69 3.83 4.90
N GLU A 61 4.32 5.05 4.49
CA GLU A 61 5.10 6.25 4.79
C GLU A 61 5.12 6.55 6.28
N THR A 62 3.98 6.41 6.97
CA THR A 62 3.93 6.60 8.43
C THR A 62 4.77 5.57 9.18
N ASN A 63 4.82 4.32 8.72
CA ASN A 63 5.67 3.29 9.34
C ASN A 63 7.17 3.59 9.13
N LEU A 64 7.54 4.08 7.94
CA LEU A 64 8.91 4.53 7.65
C LEU A 64 9.31 5.77 8.46
N GLU A 65 8.40 6.72 8.63
CA GLU A 65 8.63 7.93 9.42
C GLU A 65 8.80 7.59 10.90
N VAL A 66 7.99 6.68 11.44
CA VAL A 66 8.13 6.17 12.81
C VAL A 66 9.46 5.45 13.00
N GLN A 67 9.87 4.56 12.09
CA GLN A 67 11.17 3.89 12.20
C GLN A 67 12.35 4.87 12.18
N LYS A 68 12.31 5.90 11.34
CA LYS A 68 13.35 6.94 11.32
C LYS A 68 13.40 7.76 12.61
N LEU A 69 12.23 8.09 13.17
CA LEU A 69 12.13 8.79 14.44
C LEU A 69 12.65 7.95 15.60
N GLU A 70 12.33 6.65 15.63
CA GLU A 70 12.85 5.71 16.64
C GLU A 70 14.37 5.58 16.56
N GLU A 71 14.95 5.50 15.35
CA GLU A 71 16.39 5.45 15.13
C GLU A 71 17.10 6.74 15.62
N LEU A 72 16.51 7.90 15.33
CA LEU A 72 17.02 9.19 15.82
C LEU A 72 16.98 9.27 17.35
N VAL A 73 15.86 8.89 17.98
CA VAL A 73 15.72 8.90 19.44
C VAL A 73 16.70 7.93 20.10
N SER A 74 16.91 6.76 19.51
CA SER A 74 17.88 5.78 20.00
C SER A 74 19.31 6.34 19.94
N THR A 75 19.68 6.98 18.84
CA THR A 75 21.02 7.57 18.64
C THR A 75 21.27 8.71 19.63
N GLU A 76 20.33 9.64 19.76
CA GLU A 76 20.41 10.75 20.70
C GLU A 76 20.44 10.27 22.16
N SER A 77 19.73 9.19 22.49
CA SER A 77 19.76 8.61 23.85
C SER A 77 21.14 8.04 24.19
N ILE A 78 21.81 7.38 23.23
CA ILE A 78 23.17 6.88 23.41
C ILE A 78 24.15 8.04 23.58
N GLU A 79 24.02 9.11 22.79
CA GLU A 79 24.87 10.30 22.94
C GLU A 79 24.69 10.96 24.31
N ILE A 80 23.46 11.06 24.80
CA ILE A 80 23.17 11.57 26.14
C ILE A 80 23.81 10.68 27.22
N GLU A 81 23.71 9.35 27.09
CA GLU A 81 24.29 8.41 28.05
C GLU A 81 25.83 8.51 28.08
N ASP A 82 26.46 8.63 26.90
CA ASP A 82 27.90 8.82 26.77
C ASP A 82 28.35 10.15 27.41
N LEU A 83 27.64 11.25 27.13
CA LEU A 83 27.93 12.56 27.74
C LEU A 83 27.71 12.55 29.25
N GLU A 84 26.71 11.83 29.74
CA GLU A 84 26.47 11.71 31.18
C GLU A 84 27.58 10.89 31.87
N THR A 85 28.06 9.85 31.20
CA THR A 85 29.20 9.04 31.66
C THR A 85 30.48 9.87 31.68
N GLU A 86 30.78 10.60 30.61
CA GLU A 86 31.92 11.51 30.56
C GLU A 86 31.84 12.56 31.67
N ARG A 87 30.67 13.16 31.89
CA ARG A 87 30.48 14.11 32.99
C ARG A 87 30.77 13.47 34.34
N LYS A 88 30.25 12.26 34.60
CA LYS A 88 30.51 11.52 35.85
C LYS A 88 32.00 11.28 36.03
N ASP A 89 32.69 10.82 35.00
CA ASP A 89 34.14 10.57 34.99
C ASP A 89 34.95 11.85 35.24
N LEU A 90 34.57 12.96 34.61
CA LEU A 90 35.20 14.26 34.78
C LEU A 90 35.01 14.80 36.21
N MET A 91 33.83 14.58 36.80
CA MET A 91 33.48 15.00 38.17
C MET A 91 34.03 14.06 39.25
N MET A 92 34.59 12.90 38.89
CA MET A 92 35.12 11.96 39.88
C MET A 92 36.14 12.65 40.80
N PRO A 93 35.92 12.64 42.14
CA PRO A 93 36.82 13.28 43.08
C PRO A 93 38.26 12.76 42.98
N GLU A 94 38.44 11.48 42.65
CA GLU A 94 39.74 10.86 42.43
C GLU A 94 40.50 11.50 41.26
N ARG A 95 39.82 11.75 40.14
CA ARG A 95 40.41 12.40 38.97
C ARG A 95 40.81 13.84 39.29
N ILE A 96 39.92 14.58 39.94
CA ILE A 96 40.18 15.96 40.37
C ILE A 96 41.37 16.00 41.34
N MET A 97 41.43 15.08 42.31
CA MET A 97 42.53 14.96 43.26
C MET A 97 43.86 14.60 42.57
N LYS A 98 43.83 13.71 41.58
CA LYS A 98 45.01 13.33 40.78
C LYS A 98 45.56 14.51 39.99
N ILE A 99 44.69 15.31 39.38
CA ILE A 99 45.07 16.55 38.68
C ILE A 99 45.64 17.56 39.68
N ALA A 100 44.97 17.80 40.82
CA ALA A 100 45.44 18.71 41.86
C ALA A 100 46.84 18.34 42.38
N LYS A 101 47.09 17.05 42.68
CA LYS A 101 48.41 16.54 43.10
C LYS A 101 49.48 16.75 42.04
N LYS A 102 49.17 16.54 40.76
CA LYS A 102 50.10 16.78 39.63
C LYS A 102 50.51 18.25 39.54
N HIS A 103 49.63 19.18 39.92
CA HIS A 103 49.90 20.62 39.97
C HIS A 103 50.46 21.11 41.32
N GLY A 104 50.85 20.20 42.21
CA GLY A 104 51.50 20.54 43.49
C GLY A 104 50.53 20.90 44.63
N LEU A 105 49.22 20.74 44.43
CA LEU A 105 48.22 20.89 45.49
C LEU A 105 48.08 19.57 46.26
N ASN A 106 48.75 19.46 47.41
CA ASN A 106 48.57 18.35 48.35
C ASN A 106 47.43 18.69 49.33
N LEU A 107 46.23 18.19 49.03
CA LEU A 107 45.12 18.25 49.99
C LEU A 107 45.35 17.23 51.11
N GLN A 108 45.31 17.67 52.36
CA GLN A 108 45.33 16.77 53.53
C GLN A 108 44.02 15.96 53.53
N ASP A 109 44.14 14.63 53.58
CA ASP A 109 43.10 13.62 53.27
C ASP A 109 41.74 13.75 54.00
N LYS A 110 41.56 14.69 54.92
CA LYS A 110 40.38 14.78 55.80
C LYS A 110 39.28 15.76 55.35
N LYS A 111 39.43 16.49 54.23
CA LYS A 111 38.45 17.52 53.82
C LYS A 111 38.05 17.50 52.35
N VAL A 112 37.77 16.32 51.79
CA VAL A 112 37.06 16.24 50.50
C VAL A 112 35.57 16.44 50.77
N LYS A 113 35.03 17.59 50.36
CA LYS A 113 33.60 17.90 50.47
C LYS A 113 32.90 17.26 49.27
N ASN A 114 32.16 16.18 49.50
CA ASN A 114 31.29 15.61 48.47
C ASN A 114 30.12 16.58 48.27
N VAL A 115 30.10 17.27 47.12
CA VAL A 115 28.91 17.99 46.67
C VAL A 115 28.05 16.94 45.98
N ARG A 116 27.04 16.44 46.69
CA ARG A 116 25.95 15.64 46.12
C ARG A 116 24.79 16.60 45.94
N ASP A 117 24.33 16.76 44.70
CA ASP A 117 23.04 17.37 44.37
C ASP A 117 21.96 16.29 44.34
#